data_AF-A0A6C0DEN7-F1
#
_entry.id   AF-A0A6C0DEN7-F1
#
_cell.length_a   1.000
_cell.length_b   1.000
_cell.length_c   1.000
_cell.angle_alpha   90.00
_cell.angle_beta   90.00
_cell.angle_gamma   90.00
#
_symmetry.space_group_name_H-M   'P 1'
#
loop_
_entity.id
_entity.type
_entity.pdbx_description
1 polymer ?
#
loop_
_entity_poly.entity_id
_entity_poly.type
_entity_poly.pdbx_seq_one_letter_code
_entity_poly.pdbx_strand_id
1 'polypeptide(L)'
;MPKVEIDYSNTIIYKITCKDPNIKDVYVGHTTNFVQRKHAHKQSCINDKTPNYNCKLYQVIRNNGGWNNWSMEIINFFNCNDHYEARKKEQEYFELLHATLNSIEPLPKPKPNPKPEPEPKEEKSINENIATTVYDNKIFSINFKNTSKYNCVLCKYITSSKKDYVRHTNTSKHLKRIKMNNPMSNTDAYLHNTSKNPTTRYLCHCGKKYNHRQSLYTHKKTCIFIPETNDVISEENNEENNDENYDDNDIEKNDVTPVINEIEIQPNGQMDVLINLFQEQLKENKELKELIIEQQKKILEMGVGTTNIINTQNNNKFNLNVFLNETCKDALNLSDFLESLILTLTDFENFGPLGYCGGISNILIKGLNNLDISKRPIHCSDLKREVIHIKNNDTWHKDDDKQQMIKAIKAIEHKNVKQMSLWAKANPEYKDPNHKKSDLYTKLIDQSLGETDKEKAQKNYNKIIRAVAKEILVDK
;
A
#
# COMPACT_ATOMS: atom_id res chain seq x y z
N MET A 1 -9.90 -14.29 6.04
CA MET A 1 -8.61 -14.96 6.26
C MET A 1 -7.83 -14.83 4.96
N PRO A 2 -6.54 -14.45 4.99
CA PRO A 2 -5.74 -14.36 3.77
C PRO A 2 -5.71 -15.72 3.07
N LYS A 3 -5.64 -15.71 1.74
CA LYS A 3 -5.63 -16.91 0.87
C LYS A 3 -4.24 -17.57 0.75
N VAL A 4 -3.26 -17.14 1.53
CA VAL A 4 -1.86 -17.57 1.44
C VAL A 4 -1.43 -18.05 2.82
N GLU A 5 -0.85 -19.25 2.87
CA GLU A 5 -0.24 -19.82 4.06
C GLU A 5 0.92 -18.91 4.49
N ILE A 6 0.88 -18.42 5.73
CA ILE A 6 1.90 -17.50 6.26
C ILE A 6 2.98 -18.35 6.91
N ASP A 7 4.21 -18.23 6.43
CA ASP A 7 5.38 -18.86 7.02
C ASP A 7 5.84 -18.08 8.27
N TYR A 8 5.77 -18.74 9.43
CA TYR A 8 6.16 -18.18 10.74
C TYR A 8 7.60 -18.53 11.14
N SER A 9 8.36 -19.22 10.29
CA SER A 9 9.75 -19.61 10.56
C SER A 9 10.69 -18.41 10.77
N ASN A 10 10.30 -17.23 10.30
CA ASN A 10 10.99 -15.96 10.49
C ASN A 10 10.14 -15.00 11.32
N THR A 11 9.64 -15.44 12.47
CA THR A 11 8.85 -14.60 13.38
C THR A 11 9.74 -13.56 14.06
N ILE A 12 9.34 -12.30 13.96
CA ILE A 12 10.04 -11.13 14.52
C ILE A 12 9.16 -10.55 15.63
N ILE A 13 9.71 -10.45 16.83
CA ILE A 13 9.09 -9.68 17.93
C ILE A 13 9.65 -8.27 17.91
N TYR A 14 8.78 -7.27 17.94
CA TYR A 14 9.15 -5.87 17.90
C TYR A 14 8.44 -5.07 18.99
N LYS A 15 9.01 -3.91 19.35
CA LYS A 15 8.36 -2.89 20.16
C LYS A 15 8.19 -1.58 19.42
N ILE A 16 7.21 -0.80 19.86
CA ILE A 16 7.07 0.61 19.49
C ILE A 16 7.14 1.44 20.76
N THR A 17 8.04 2.42 20.79
CA THR A 17 8.33 3.29 21.94
C THR A 17 8.47 4.74 21.51
N CYS A 18 8.19 5.68 22.41
CA CYS A 18 8.41 7.09 22.13
C CYS A 18 9.91 7.43 22.22
N LYS A 19 10.36 8.42 21.43
CA LYS A 19 11.73 8.95 21.52
C LYS A 19 11.91 9.89 22.72
N ASP A 20 10.81 10.43 23.26
CA ASP A 20 10.82 11.22 24.48
C ASP A 20 11.03 10.29 25.70
N PRO A 21 12.08 10.49 26.51
CA PRO A 21 12.36 9.64 27.68
C PRO A 21 11.29 9.72 28.78
N ASN A 22 10.41 10.74 28.77
CA ASN A 22 9.33 10.87 29.74
C ASN A 22 8.16 9.92 29.44
N ILE A 23 8.01 9.49 28.19
CA ILE A 23 6.91 8.62 27.75
C ILE A 23 7.40 7.17 27.78
N LYS A 24 7.05 6.46 28.85
CA LYS A 24 7.45 5.06 29.09
C LYS A 24 6.49 4.05 28.46
N ASP A 25 5.52 4.50 27.68
CA ASP A 25 4.55 3.63 27.04
C ASP A 25 5.20 2.72 25.99
N VAL A 26 4.84 1.45 26.03
CA VAL A 26 5.41 0.42 25.14
C VAL A 26 4.28 -0.36 24.48
N TYR A 27 4.39 -0.56 23.17
CA TYR A 27 3.62 -1.55 22.43
C TYR A 27 4.51 -2.70 22.02
N VAL A 28 4.02 -3.93 22.07
CA VAL A 28 4.72 -5.12 21.60
C VAL A 28 3.91 -5.80 20.51
N GLY A 29 4.57 -6.33 19.49
CA GLY A 29 3.90 -7.07 18.41
C GLY A 29 4.80 -8.14 17.79
N HIS A 30 4.19 -9.05 17.04
CA HIS A 30 4.91 -9.97 16.17
C HIS A 30 4.61 -9.72 14.68
N THR A 31 5.55 -10.09 13.81
CA THR A 31 5.38 -10.07 12.35
C THR A 31 6.38 -11.01 11.70
N THR A 32 6.10 -11.47 10.48
CA THR A 32 7.06 -12.21 9.64
C THR A 32 7.76 -11.30 8.62
N ASN A 33 7.26 -10.08 8.45
CA ASN A 33 7.88 -9.04 7.63
C ASN A 33 7.85 -7.70 8.38
N PHE A 34 9.02 -7.28 8.89
CA PHE A 34 9.13 -6.07 9.71
C PHE A 34 8.86 -4.78 8.94
N VAL A 35 9.38 -4.67 7.71
CA VAL A 35 9.24 -3.45 6.89
C VAL A 35 7.79 -3.25 6.46
N GLN A 36 7.14 -4.29 5.96
CA GLN A 36 5.73 -4.24 5.59
C GLN A 36 4.87 -3.87 6.80
N ARG A 37 5.17 -4.43 7.98
CA ARG A 37 4.45 -4.14 9.22
C ARG A 37 4.65 -2.71 9.69
N LYS A 38 5.90 -2.19 9.65
CA LYS A 38 6.23 -0.80 9.98
C LYS A 38 5.50 0.18 9.05
N HIS A 39 5.50 -0.09 7.75
CA HIS A 39 4.72 0.70 6.78
C HIS A 39 3.21 0.65 7.09
N ALA A 40 2.67 -0.55 7.37
CA ALA A 40 1.25 -0.70 7.72
C ALA A 40 0.86 0.07 8.98
N HIS A 41 1.70 0.08 10.02
CA HIS A 41 1.46 0.90 11.21
C HIS A 41 1.50 2.40 10.90
N LYS A 42 2.51 2.87 10.15
CA LYS A 42 2.60 4.28 9.74
C LYS A 42 1.35 4.73 8.97
N GLN A 43 0.90 3.95 7.99
CA GLN A 43 -0.29 4.25 7.21
C GLN A 43 -1.57 4.23 8.06
N SER A 44 -1.74 3.21 8.91
CA SER A 44 -2.92 3.10 9.79
C SER A 44 -2.97 4.18 10.87
N CYS A 45 -1.81 4.74 11.24
CA CYS A 45 -1.73 5.86 12.16
C CYS A 45 -2.17 7.19 11.51
N ILE A 46 -1.97 7.36 10.20
CA ILE A 46 -2.21 8.62 9.48
C ILE A 46 -3.59 8.63 8.79
N ASN A 47 -4.02 7.51 8.22
CA ASN A 47 -5.24 7.42 7.42
C ASN A 47 -6.48 7.12 8.30
N ASP A 48 -7.32 8.14 8.44
CA ASP A 48 -8.58 8.15 9.21
C ASP A 48 -9.62 7.13 8.70
N LYS A 49 -9.53 6.72 7.44
CA LYS A 49 -10.44 5.72 6.84
C LYS A 49 -10.12 4.29 7.26
N THR A 50 -8.98 4.05 7.92
CA THR A 50 -8.61 2.69 8.32
C THR A 50 -9.40 2.25 9.56
N PRO A 51 -9.86 0.98 9.64
CA PRO A 51 -10.71 0.52 10.74
C PRO A 51 -10.01 0.59 12.11
N ASN A 52 -8.67 0.50 12.11
CA ASN A 52 -7.86 0.53 13.32
C ASN A 52 -7.35 1.94 13.66
N TYR A 53 -7.72 2.99 12.91
CA TYR A 53 -7.22 4.35 13.10
C TYR A 53 -7.39 4.84 14.55
N ASN A 54 -8.50 4.48 15.18
CA ASN A 54 -8.86 4.86 16.55
C ASN A 54 -8.39 3.87 17.62
N CYS A 55 -7.48 2.95 17.33
CA CYS A 55 -6.94 2.06 18.36
C CYS A 55 -6.04 2.83 19.35
N LYS A 56 -5.92 2.31 20.59
CA LYS A 56 -5.15 2.93 21.68
C LYS A 56 -3.73 3.34 21.26
N LEU A 57 -3.04 2.44 20.56
CA LEU A 57 -1.69 2.68 20.05
C LEU A 57 -1.61 3.96 19.20
N TYR A 58 -2.44 4.08 18.17
CA TYR A 58 -2.32 5.19 17.23
C TYR A 58 -2.81 6.51 17.81
N GLN A 59 -3.81 6.48 18.69
CA GLN A 59 -4.23 7.66 19.44
C GLN A 59 -3.07 8.22 20.29
N VAL A 60 -2.40 7.35 21.05
CA VAL A 60 -1.26 7.76 21.89
C VAL A 60 -0.09 8.26 21.03
N ILE A 61 0.20 7.60 19.90
CA ILE A 61 1.25 8.07 18.98
C ILE A 61 0.94 9.48 18.46
N ARG A 62 -0.29 9.73 17.98
CA ARG A 62 -0.69 11.04 17.45
C ARG A 62 -0.65 12.14 18.51
N ASN A 63 -1.12 11.85 19.72
CA ASN A 63 -1.14 12.81 20.82
C ASN A 63 0.27 13.17 21.31
N ASN A 64 1.28 12.34 21.03
CA ASN A 64 2.66 12.52 21.50
C ASN A 64 3.65 12.73 20.35
N GLY A 65 3.34 13.68 19.45
CA GLY A 65 4.26 14.10 18.37
C GLY A 65 4.18 13.29 17.07
N GLY A 66 3.19 12.39 16.95
CA GLY A 66 2.96 11.60 15.74
C GLY A 66 4.05 10.58 15.46
N TRP A 67 3.93 9.86 14.34
CA TRP A 67 4.82 8.72 14.02
C TRP A 67 6.32 9.08 14.01
N ASN A 68 6.68 10.32 13.67
CA ASN A 68 8.07 10.76 13.62
C ASN A 68 8.73 10.80 15.01
N ASN A 69 7.96 10.98 16.08
CA ASN A 69 8.43 10.98 17.46
C ASN A 69 8.47 9.58 18.10
N TRP A 70 8.17 8.54 17.33
CA TRP A 70 8.15 7.17 17.82
C TRP A 70 9.14 6.30 17.04
N SER A 71 9.74 5.31 17.72
CA SER A 71 10.61 4.31 17.11
C SER A 71 9.92 2.94 17.13
N MET A 72 10.09 2.19 16.04
CA MET A 72 9.72 0.77 15.97
C MET A 72 11.01 -0.02 15.84
N GLU A 73 11.26 -0.92 16.79
CA GLU A 73 12.53 -1.62 16.97
C GLU A 73 12.31 -3.12 17.08
N ILE A 74 13.16 -3.90 16.42
CA ILE A 74 13.17 -5.36 16.57
C ILE A 74 13.78 -5.70 17.92
N ILE A 75 13.07 -6.55 18.68
CA ILE A 75 13.55 -7.07 19.96
C ILE A 75 14.28 -8.39 19.76
N ASN A 76 13.64 -9.34 19.05
CA ASN A 76 14.19 -10.68 18.88
C ASN A 76 13.58 -11.42 17.68
N PHE A 77 14.22 -12.50 17.26
CA PHE A 77 13.80 -13.39 16.18
C PHE A 77 13.53 -14.79 16.73
N PHE A 78 12.49 -15.44 16.21
CA PHE A 78 12.09 -16.79 16.56
C PHE A 78 11.73 -17.59 15.32
N ASN A 79 12.12 -18.85 15.33
CA ASN A 79 11.62 -19.84 14.39
C ASN A 79 10.37 -20.49 14.97
N CYS A 80 9.20 -20.02 14.55
CA CYS A 80 7.91 -20.51 15.01
C CYS A 80 7.28 -21.38 13.93
N ASN A 81 6.70 -22.50 14.33
CA ASN A 81 6.03 -23.42 13.41
C ASN A 81 4.68 -22.85 12.91
N ASP A 82 4.03 -22.05 13.76
CA ASP A 82 2.72 -21.49 13.45
C ASP A 82 2.47 -20.13 14.15
N HIS A 83 1.31 -19.56 13.85
CA HIS A 83 0.85 -18.31 14.46
C HIS A 83 0.64 -18.40 15.98
N TYR A 84 0.33 -19.59 16.52
CA TYR A 84 0.09 -19.78 17.94
C TYR A 84 1.41 -19.68 18.72
N GLU A 85 2.47 -20.33 18.25
CA GLU A 85 3.82 -20.19 18.81
C GLU A 85 4.32 -18.75 18.73
N ALA A 86 4.10 -18.07 17.59
CA ALA A 86 4.42 -16.65 17.43
C ALA A 86 3.72 -15.77 18.47
N ARG A 87 2.43 -16.01 18.73
CA ARG A 87 1.68 -15.31 19.79
C ARG A 87 2.15 -15.64 21.21
N LYS A 88 2.61 -16.87 21.45
CA LYS A 88 3.20 -17.24 22.73
C LYS A 88 4.47 -16.43 23.00
N LYS A 89 5.32 -16.28 21.98
CA LYS A 89 6.48 -15.38 22.06
C LYS A 89 6.10 -13.92 22.22
N GLU A 90 5.09 -13.44 21.50
CA GLU A 90 4.56 -12.09 21.71
C GLU A 90 4.07 -11.87 23.15
N GLN A 91 3.38 -12.85 23.75
CA GLN A 91 2.92 -12.79 25.14
C GLN A 91 4.08 -12.73 26.14
N GLU A 92 5.12 -13.55 25.95
CA GLU A 92 6.33 -13.53 26.81
C GLU A 92 6.96 -12.12 26.83
N TYR A 93 7.07 -11.46 25.67
CA TYR A 93 7.62 -10.10 25.58
C TYR A 93 6.66 -9.00 26.02
N PHE A 94 5.36 -9.20 25.83
CA PHE A 94 4.32 -8.32 26.34
C PHE A 94 4.41 -8.19 27.87
N GLU A 95 4.61 -9.32 28.57
CA GLU A 95 4.81 -9.36 30.02
C GLU A 95 6.18 -8.82 30.43
N LEU A 96 7.25 -9.28 29.77
CA LEU A 96 8.63 -8.88 30.08
C LEU A 96 8.87 -7.36 29.97
N LEU A 97 8.24 -6.71 28.99
CA LEU A 97 8.40 -5.27 28.74
C LEU A 97 7.30 -4.42 29.36
N HIS A 98 6.38 -5.03 30.13
CA HIS A 98 5.24 -4.35 30.73
C HIS A 98 4.47 -3.48 29.73
N ALA A 99 4.13 -4.05 28.57
CA ALA A 99 3.57 -3.29 27.46
C ALA A 99 2.20 -2.68 27.82
N THR A 100 2.07 -1.36 27.66
CA THR A 100 0.90 -0.58 28.08
C THR A 100 -0.07 -0.29 26.93
N LEU A 101 0.40 -0.34 25.68
CA LEU A 101 -0.34 0.16 24.51
C LEU A 101 -1.11 -0.91 23.73
N ASN A 102 -0.86 -2.20 23.98
CA ASN A 102 -1.65 -3.27 23.38
C ASN A 102 -3.09 -3.19 23.91
N SER A 103 -4.08 -3.17 23.01
CA SER A 103 -5.50 -3.08 23.42
C SER A 103 -6.04 -4.40 23.98
N ILE A 104 -5.42 -5.52 23.61
CA ILE A 104 -5.76 -6.88 24.06
C ILE A 104 -4.45 -7.62 24.23
N GLU A 105 -4.35 -8.45 25.27
CA GLU A 105 -3.23 -9.36 25.46
C GLU A 105 -3.08 -10.31 24.24
N PRO A 106 -1.86 -10.63 23.81
CA PRO A 106 -1.63 -11.57 22.69
C PRO A 106 -2.30 -12.94 22.87
N LEU A 107 -2.26 -13.48 24.08
CA LEU A 107 -2.93 -14.74 24.47
C LEU A 107 -3.85 -14.50 25.68
N PRO A 108 -5.04 -13.92 25.48
CA PRO A 108 -5.95 -13.63 26.57
C PRO A 108 -6.44 -14.94 27.19
N LYS A 109 -6.37 -15.06 28.52
CA LYS A 109 -6.91 -16.22 29.24
C LYS A 109 -8.40 -16.39 28.92
N PRO A 110 -8.90 -17.63 28.72
CA PRO A 110 -10.33 -17.85 28.53
C PRO A 110 -11.11 -17.23 29.70
N LYS A 111 -12.16 -16.45 29.41
CA LYS A 111 -13.04 -15.93 30.46
C LYS A 111 -13.55 -17.13 31.28
N PRO A 112 -13.42 -17.14 32.62
CA PRO A 112 -14.07 -18.17 33.41
C PRO A 112 -15.58 -18.11 33.10
N ASN A 113 -16.17 -19.25 32.75
CA ASN A 113 -17.62 -19.36 32.69
C ASN A 113 -18.17 -18.86 34.05
N PRO A 114 -19.18 -18.00 34.08
CA PRO A 114 -19.91 -17.73 35.31
C PRO A 114 -20.33 -19.10 35.86
N LYS A 115 -19.80 -19.49 37.03
CA LYS A 115 -20.39 -20.59 37.76
C LYS A 115 -21.83 -20.16 38.02
N PRO A 116 -22.86 -20.96 37.69
CA PRO A 116 -24.21 -20.64 38.13
C PRO A 116 -24.16 -20.48 39.65
N GLU A 117 -24.56 -19.31 40.14
CA GLU A 117 -24.84 -19.13 41.56
C GLU A 117 -25.85 -20.23 41.98
N PRO A 118 -25.61 -20.94 43.09
CA PRO A 118 -26.58 -21.90 43.56
C PRO A 118 -27.82 -21.15 44.05
N GLU A 119 -28.89 -21.19 43.26
CA GLU A 119 -30.20 -20.79 43.75
C GLU A 119 -30.62 -21.68 44.94
N PRO A 120 -31.25 -21.12 45.99
CA PRO A 120 -31.66 -21.87 47.17
C PRO A 120 -32.68 -22.94 46.81
N LYS A 121 -32.44 -24.18 47.27
CA LYS A 121 -33.40 -25.28 47.16
C LYS A 121 -34.55 -25.04 48.14
N GLU A 122 -35.72 -24.68 47.63
CA GLU A 122 -36.98 -24.88 48.36
C GLU A 122 -37.69 -26.13 47.86
N GLU A 123 -38.09 -26.93 48.84
CA GLU A 123 -38.73 -28.23 48.74
C GLU A 123 -40.09 -28.15 48.03
N LYS A 124 -40.40 -29.14 47.18
CA LYS A 124 -41.79 -29.47 46.89
C LYS A 124 -42.03 -30.96 47.09
N SER A 125 -42.89 -31.20 48.07
CA SER A 125 -43.50 -32.46 48.44
C SER A 125 -44.50 -32.96 47.39
N ILE A 126 -44.67 -34.27 47.48
CA ILE A 126 -45.48 -35.23 46.72
C ILE A 126 -46.97 -34.84 46.64
N ASN A 127 -47.62 -34.92 45.46
CA ASN A 127 -48.63 -35.96 45.12
C ASN A 127 -49.47 -35.65 43.86
N GLU A 128 -49.52 -36.70 43.01
CA GLU A 128 -50.62 -37.23 42.18
C GLU A 128 -51.70 -36.29 41.59
N ASN A 129 -51.86 -36.34 40.26
CA ASN A 129 -53.13 -36.76 39.64
C ASN A 129 -52.98 -37.15 38.16
N ILE A 130 -53.73 -38.20 37.82
CA ILE A 130 -53.80 -38.96 36.58
C ILE A 130 -54.73 -38.26 35.58
N ALA A 131 -54.36 -38.22 34.29
CA ALA A 131 -55.32 -38.39 33.19
C ALA A 131 -54.61 -38.82 31.90
N THR A 132 -54.97 -40.02 31.48
CA THR A 132 -54.52 -40.73 30.29
C THR A 132 -55.28 -40.23 29.05
N THR A 133 -54.59 -40.06 27.93
CA THR A 133 -55.06 -40.56 26.62
C THR A 133 -53.86 -40.95 25.78
N VAL A 134 -53.84 -42.23 25.43
CA VAL A 134 -52.84 -42.96 24.64
C VAL A 134 -53.13 -42.74 23.15
N TYR A 135 -52.09 -42.57 22.33
CA TYR A 135 -51.91 -43.37 21.11
C TYR A 135 -50.40 -43.53 20.82
N ASP A 136 -49.95 -44.76 21.06
CA ASP A 136 -48.74 -45.46 20.58
C ASP A 136 -47.35 -45.11 21.14
N ASN A 137 -47.12 -45.51 22.39
CA ASN A 137 -45.79 -45.77 22.95
C ASN A 137 -45.49 -47.27 23.01
N LYS A 138 -44.69 -47.79 22.08
CA LYS A 138 -43.85 -48.96 22.32
C LYS A 138 -42.41 -48.47 22.47
N ILE A 139 -41.92 -48.52 23.72
CA ILE A 139 -40.54 -48.21 24.09
C ILE A 139 -39.63 -49.27 23.49
N PHE A 140 -38.60 -48.84 22.74
CA PHE A 140 -37.34 -49.55 22.62
C PHE A 140 -36.22 -48.63 23.07
N SER A 141 -35.49 -49.08 24.08
CA SER A 141 -34.33 -48.45 24.70
C SER A 141 -33.18 -48.27 23.72
N ILE A 142 -32.60 -47.06 23.63
CA ILE A 142 -31.29 -46.87 23.01
C ILE A 142 -30.46 -45.88 23.84
N ASN A 143 -29.29 -46.35 24.24
CA ASN A 143 -28.21 -45.63 24.92
C ASN A 143 -27.91 -44.24 24.30
N PHE A 144 -28.02 -43.17 25.08
CA PHE A 144 -27.57 -41.84 24.66
C PHE A 144 -26.04 -41.72 24.79
N LYS A 145 -25.32 -42.04 23.72
CA LYS A 145 -24.02 -41.40 23.45
C LYS A 145 -24.30 -40.05 22.79
N ASN A 146 -24.01 -38.96 23.52
CA ASN A 146 -24.18 -37.59 23.10
C ASN A 146 -23.46 -37.27 21.77
N THR A 147 -24.23 -37.14 20.69
CA THR A 147 -23.86 -36.32 19.53
C THR A 147 -25.10 -35.53 19.10
N SER A 148 -25.22 -34.27 19.54
CA SER A 148 -26.35 -33.41 19.18
C SER A 148 -26.32 -33.12 17.68
N LYS A 149 -27.21 -33.75 16.90
CA LYS A 149 -27.36 -33.52 15.45
C LYS A 149 -28.31 -32.34 15.22
N TYR A 150 -27.85 -31.33 14.49
CA TYR A 150 -28.63 -30.19 14.01
C TYR A 150 -29.36 -30.58 12.72
N ASN A 151 -30.67 -30.30 12.63
CA ASN A 151 -31.52 -30.66 11.49
C ASN A 151 -32.31 -29.45 10.98
N CYS A 152 -32.21 -29.17 9.69
CA CYS A 152 -33.04 -28.20 8.98
C CYS A 152 -34.11 -28.95 8.18
N VAL A 153 -35.36 -28.85 8.64
CA VAL A 153 -36.52 -29.52 8.02
C VAL A 153 -36.81 -28.96 6.62
N LEU A 154 -36.65 -27.65 6.41
CA LEU A 154 -36.92 -26.97 5.13
C LEU A 154 -36.01 -27.42 3.98
N CYS A 155 -34.78 -27.81 4.32
CA CYS A 155 -33.78 -28.27 3.37
C CYS A 155 -33.48 -29.77 3.48
N LYS A 156 -34.10 -30.47 4.44
CA LYS A 156 -33.79 -31.85 4.83
C LYS A 156 -32.28 -32.05 5.06
N TYR A 157 -31.64 -31.07 5.70
CA TYR A 157 -30.19 -31.06 5.93
C TYR A 157 -29.88 -31.38 7.39
N ILE A 158 -29.06 -32.40 7.63
CA ILE A 158 -28.66 -32.86 8.97
C ILE A 158 -27.14 -32.77 9.11
N THR A 159 -26.65 -32.23 10.22
CA THR A 159 -25.22 -32.17 10.53
C THR A 159 -24.98 -32.27 12.03
N SER A 160 -23.86 -32.87 12.46
CA SER A 160 -23.42 -32.86 13.86
C SER A 160 -22.64 -31.58 14.25
N SER A 161 -22.28 -30.75 13.27
CA SER A 161 -21.48 -29.54 13.47
C SER A 161 -22.36 -28.29 13.53
N LYS A 162 -22.32 -27.60 14.67
CA LYS A 162 -23.03 -26.30 14.85
C LYS A 162 -22.58 -25.26 13.83
N LYS A 163 -21.27 -25.23 13.51
CA LYS A 163 -20.69 -24.27 12.57
C LYS A 163 -21.25 -24.48 11.16
N ASP A 164 -21.40 -25.72 10.74
CA ASP A 164 -21.93 -26.03 9.40
C ASP A 164 -23.44 -25.85 9.34
N TYR A 165 -24.15 -26.09 10.44
CA TYR A 165 -25.57 -25.75 10.54
C TYR A 165 -25.83 -24.24 10.42
N VAL A 166 -25.06 -23.42 11.15
CA VAL A 166 -25.14 -21.96 11.06
C VAL A 166 -24.73 -21.46 9.67
N ARG A 167 -23.75 -22.10 9.03
CA ARG A 167 -23.40 -21.77 7.63
C ARG A 167 -24.54 -22.13 6.69
N HIS A 168 -25.15 -23.30 6.87
CA HIS A 168 -26.30 -23.78 6.10
C HIS A 168 -27.48 -22.79 6.15
N THR A 169 -27.87 -22.33 7.35
CA THR A 169 -28.99 -21.40 7.53
C THR A 169 -28.75 -20.04 6.87
N ASN A 170 -27.48 -19.64 6.71
CA ASN A 170 -27.10 -18.38 6.07
C ASN A 170 -26.89 -18.49 4.55
N THR A 171 -27.02 -19.68 3.96
CA THR A 171 -26.87 -19.83 2.51
C THR A 171 -28.03 -19.18 1.75
N SER A 172 -27.73 -18.58 0.60
CA SER A 172 -28.76 -17.99 -0.27
C SER A 172 -29.83 -19.00 -0.70
N LYS A 173 -29.48 -20.31 -0.78
CA LYS A 173 -30.44 -21.39 -1.08
C LYS A 173 -31.43 -21.60 0.07
N HIS A 174 -30.96 -21.62 1.32
CA HIS A 174 -31.81 -21.76 2.50
C HIS A 174 -32.72 -20.51 2.68
N LEU A 175 -32.13 -19.31 2.58
CA LEU A 175 -32.88 -18.05 2.70
C LEU A 175 -33.96 -17.88 1.62
N LYS A 176 -33.70 -18.32 0.38
CA LYS A 176 -34.72 -18.35 -0.68
C LYS A 176 -35.87 -19.30 -0.34
N ARG A 177 -35.59 -20.49 0.22
CA ARG A 177 -36.64 -21.44 0.65
C ARG A 177 -37.46 -20.91 1.82
N ILE A 178 -36.87 -20.17 2.76
CA ILE A 178 -37.63 -19.48 3.82
C ILE A 178 -38.60 -18.48 3.19
N LYS A 179 -38.13 -17.64 2.27
CA LYS A 179 -38.95 -16.61 1.60
C LYS A 179 -40.08 -17.21 0.75
N MET A 180 -39.86 -18.37 0.15
CA MET A 180 -40.89 -19.08 -0.63
C MET A 180 -41.93 -19.79 0.24
N ASN A 181 -41.58 -20.16 1.48
CA ASN A 181 -42.47 -20.89 2.39
C ASN A 181 -43.18 -20.00 3.42
N ASN A 182 -42.89 -18.69 3.48
CA ASN A 182 -43.54 -17.75 4.39
C ASN A 182 -43.71 -16.36 3.75
N PRO A 183 -44.80 -16.13 2.99
CA PRO A 183 -45.07 -14.85 2.35
C PRO A 183 -45.89 -13.92 3.27
N MET A 184 -45.46 -13.64 4.50
CA MET A 184 -46.04 -12.54 5.30
C MET A 184 -45.20 -12.19 6.52
N SER A 185 -44.46 -11.07 6.45
CA SER A 185 -44.33 -10.08 7.54
C SER A 185 -43.23 -9.08 7.19
N ASN A 186 -43.67 -7.84 6.95
CA ASN A 186 -42.87 -6.64 6.82
C ASN A 186 -42.51 -6.14 8.24
N THR A 187 -41.23 -6.05 8.57
CA THR A 187 -40.73 -5.13 9.61
C THR A 187 -39.29 -4.75 9.25
N ASP A 188 -39.13 -3.52 8.79
CA ASP A 188 -37.87 -2.83 8.60
C ASP A 188 -37.17 -2.61 9.95
N ALA A 189 -35.90 -3.04 10.06
CA ALA A 189 -34.90 -2.40 10.90
C ALA A 189 -33.49 -2.85 10.48
N TYR A 190 -32.63 -1.87 10.17
CA TYR A 190 -31.19 -1.97 9.89
C TYR A 190 -30.73 -2.33 8.45
N LEU A 191 -30.96 -1.34 7.58
CA LEU A 191 -29.98 -0.71 6.67
C LEU A 191 -29.27 -1.60 5.63
N HIS A 192 -29.95 -1.73 4.49
CA HIS A 192 -29.34 -1.59 3.18
C HIS A 192 -28.66 -0.22 3.02
N ASN A 193 -27.39 -0.20 2.63
CA ASN A 193 -26.87 0.85 1.75
C ASN A 193 -26.76 0.25 0.35
N THR A 194 -27.77 0.48 -0.48
CA THR A 194 -27.74 0.48 -1.95
C THR A 194 -29.15 0.79 -2.43
N SER A 195 -29.50 2.08 -2.45
CA SER A 195 -30.71 2.55 -3.11
C SER A 195 -30.63 2.25 -4.61
N LYS A 196 -31.66 1.60 -5.15
CA LYS A 196 -31.97 1.62 -6.58
C LYS A 196 -33.17 2.54 -6.81
N ASN A 197 -32.90 3.58 -7.60
CA ASN A 197 -33.75 4.30 -8.56
C ASN A 197 -34.81 5.29 -8.04
N PRO A 198 -34.80 6.49 -8.65
CA PRO A 198 -35.87 6.95 -9.51
C PRO A 198 -35.47 6.78 -10.98
N THR A 199 -36.42 6.39 -11.82
CA THR A 199 -36.28 6.32 -13.29
C THR A 199 -36.10 7.73 -13.89
N THR A 200 -34.89 8.26 -13.90
CA THR A 200 -34.54 9.46 -14.69
C THR A 200 -33.97 9.02 -16.03
N ARG A 201 -34.77 9.15 -17.11
CA ARG A 201 -34.27 8.94 -18.48
C ARG A 201 -33.61 10.23 -18.95
N TYR A 202 -32.34 10.17 -19.34
CA TYR A 202 -31.58 11.32 -19.83
C TYR A 202 -31.94 11.62 -21.29
N LEU A 203 -32.45 12.82 -21.59
CA LEU A 203 -32.77 13.25 -22.97
C LEU A 203 -31.64 14.05 -23.61
N CYS A 204 -31.43 13.82 -24.91
CA CYS A 204 -30.71 14.74 -25.79
C CYS A 204 -31.70 15.69 -26.48
N HIS A 205 -31.25 16.88 -26.89
CA HIS A 205 -32.03 17.84 -27.66
C HIS A 205 -32.52 17.28 -29.01
N CYS A 206 -31.90 16.21 -29.53
CA CYS A 206 -32.41 15.47 -30.69
C CYS A 206 -33.60 14.51 -30.38
N GLY A 207 -34.11 14.52 -29.14
CA GLY A 207 -35.23 13.69 -28.69
C GLY A 207 -34.87 12.26 -28.21
N LYS A 208 -33.61 11.83 -28.34
CA LYS A 208 -33.17 10.48 -27.92
C LYS A 208 -33.04 10.35 -26.39
N LYS A 209 -33.50 9.22 -25.84
CA LYS A 209 -33.53 8.89 -24.40
C LYS A 209 -32.45 7.85 -24.04
N TYR A 210 -31.74 8.06 -22.94
CA TYR A 210 -30.66 7.18 -22.46
C TYR A 210 -30.85 6.82 -20.98
N ASN A 211 -30.50 5.58 -20.61
CA ASN A 211 -30.63 5.09 -19.24
C ASN A 211 -29.49 5.56 -18.32
N HIS A 212 -28.38 6.03 -18.90
CA HIS A 212 -27.18 6.44 -18.17
C HIS A 212 -26.60 7.74 -18.77
N ARG A 213 -26.07 8.60 -17.90
CA ARG A 213 -25.44 9.88 -18.29
C ARG A 213 -24.27 9.68 -19.26
N GLN A 214 -23.46 8.64 -19.06
CA GLN A 214 -22.35 8.31 -19.95
C GLN A 214 -22.81 8.07 -21.39
N SER A 215 -23.92 7.35 -21.58
CA SER A 215 -24.47 7.08 -22.91
C SER A 215 -25.00 8.34 -23.60
N LEU A 216 -25.56 9.29 -22.83
CA LEU A 216 -25.91 10.61 -23.35
C LEU A 216 -24.65 11.41 -23.75
N TYR A 217 -23.59 11.35 -22.94
CA TYR A 217 -22.35 12.09 -23.20
C TYR A 217 -21.65 11.60 -24.47
N THR A 218 -21.55 10.28 -24.68
CA THR A 218 -21.00 9.72 -25.92
C THR A 218 -21.85 10.12 -27.12
N HIS A 219 -23.17 10.11 -26.98
CA HIS A 219 -24.08 10.56 -28.03
C HIS A 219 -23.93 12.05 -28.35
N LYS A 220 -23.77 12.93 -27.35
CA LYS A 220 -23.58 14.37 -27.56
C LYS A 220 -22.36 14.68 -28.43
N LYS A 221 -21.31 13.86 -28.37
CA LYS A 221 -20.10 14.03 -29.21
C LYS A 221 -20.33 13.73 -30.69
N THR A 222 -21.36 12.97 -31.02
CA THR A 222 -21.66 12.55 -32.40
C THR A 222 -23.07 12.97 -32.83
N CYS A 223 -23.72 13.86 -32.07
CA CYS A 223 -25.07 14.32 -32.35
C CYS A 223 -25.01 15.45 -33.39
N ILE A 224 -25.60 15.20 -34.56
CA ILE A 224 -25.67 16.13 -35.71
C ILE A 224 -26.97 16.94 -35.76
N PHE A 225 -27.67 17.05 -34.63
CA PHE A 225 -28.91 17.82 -34.55
C PHE A 225 -28.60 19.31 -34.35
N ILE A 226 -29.07 20.15 -35.26
CA ILE A 226 -28.93 21.61 -35.23
C ILE A 226 -30.31 22.18 -34.89
N PRO A 227 -30.51 22.79 -33.71
CA PRO A 227 -31.74 23.51 -33.40
C PRO A 227 -31.72 24.88 -34.09
N GLU A 228 -32.77 25.23 -34.82
CA GLU A 228 -33.04 26.62 -35.20
C GLU A 228 -33.67 27.33 -34.01
N THR A 229 -32.97 28.30 -33.40
CA THR A 229 -33.58 29.48 -32.77
C THR A 229 -32.54 30.58 -32.55
N ASN A 230 -32.93 31.79 -32.94
CA ASN A 230 -32.25 33.06 -32.71
C ASN A 230 -32.08 33.38 -31.21
N ASP A 231 -30.87 33.88 -30.94
CA ASP A 231 -30.49 34.95 -30.02
C ASP A 231 -30.39 34.80 -28.49
N VAL A 232 -29.16 35.14 -28.06
CA VAL A 232 -28.67 35.83 -26.87
C VAL A 232 -28.50 35.02 -25.56
N ILE A 233 -27.22 34.77 -25.27
CA ILE A 233 -26.68 34.56 -23.93
C ILE A 233 -26.33 35.94 -23.38
N SER A 234 -26.91 36.31 -22.24
CA SER A 234 -26.25 37.19 -21.29
C SER A 234 -26.33 36.55 -19.90
N GLU A 235 -25.19 36.64 -19.22
CA GLU A 235 -24.96 36.27 -17.83
C GLU A 235 -25.92 37.02 -16.91
N GLU A 236 -26.20 36.47 -15.71
CA GLU A 236 -25.97 37.26 -14.49
C GLU A 236 -26.00 36.41 -13.22
N ASN A 237 -25.19 36.89 -12.28
CA ASN A 237 -25.03 36.44 -10.92
C ASN A 237 -26.23 36.83 -10.05
N ASN A 238 -26.30 36.19 -8.89
CA ASN A 238 -27.18 36.53 -7.77
C ASN A 238 -27.07 38.02 -7.38
N GLU A 239 -28.20 38.66 -7.07
CA GLU A 239 -28.54 39.13 -5.71
C GLU A 239 -29.95 39.71 -5.65
N GLU A 240 -30.52 39.69 -4.43
CA GLU A 240 -31.92 39.96 -4.11
C GLU A 240 -32.29 41.45 -4.14
N ASN A 241 -33.49 41.73 -4.65
CA ASN A 241 -34.46 42.79 -4.32
C ASN A 241 -33.97 44.07 -3.61
N ASN A 242 -34.25 45.24 -4.20
CA ASN A 242 -35.41 46.07 -3.78
C ASN A 242 -35.59 47.33 -4.66
N ASP A 243 -36.88 47.61 -4.87
CA ASP A 243 -37.56 48.90 -5.05
C ASP A 243 -37.35 49.81 -6.27
N GLU A 244 -38.41 49.77 -7.09
CA GLU A 244 -39.33 50.88 -7.41
C GLU A 244 -38.93 52.01 -8.39
N ASN A 245 -39.75 52.03 -9.45
CA ASN A 245 -40.39 53.15 -10.14
C ASN A 245 -39.73 53.81 -11.37
N TYR A 246 -40.52 53.73 -12.47
CA TYR A 246 -40.92 54.74 -13.49
C TYR A 246 -39.92 55.85 -13.85
N ASP A 247 -39.77 56.34 -15.07
CA ASP A 247 -40.60 56.47 -16.27
C ASP A 247 -39.60 57.04 -17.31
N ASP A 248 -39.53 56.58 -18.55
CA ASP A 248 -40.25 57.19 -19.69
C ASP A 248 -39.35 58.03 -20.62
N ASN A 249 -39.69 57.91 -21.90
CA ASN A 249 -39.40 58.74 -23.06
C ASN A 249 -37.98 58.91 -23.64
N ASP A 250 -37.73 58.12 -24.69
CA ASP A 250 -37.82 58.54 -26.11
C ASP A 250 -37.14 59.84 -26.62
N ILE A 251 -36.36 59.61 -27.70
CA ILE A 251 -36.28 60.41 -28.95
C ILE A 251 -35.47 61.74 -28.83
N GLU A 252 -34.52 62.17 -29.68
CA GLU A 252 -34.22 62.05 -31.13
C GLU A 252 -32.73 62.49 -31.31
N LYS A 253 -31.88 61.75 -32.04
CA LYS A 253 -31.33 62.04 -33.39
C LYS A 253 -30.79 63.45 -33.72
N ASN A 254 -29.62 63.41 -34.40
CA ASN A 254 -29.03 64.36 -35.38
C ASN A 254 -28.19 65.52 -34.78
N ASP A 255 -27.02 65.95 -35.29
CA ASP A 255 -26.13 65.55 -36.40
C ASP A 255 -24.84 66.44 -36.30
N VAL A 256 -23.76 66.03 -36.99
CA VAL A 256 -22.57 66.83 -37.42
C VAL A 256 -21.47 67.28 -36.38
N THR A 257 -20.26 66.80 -36.66
CA THR A 257 -18.88 67.12 -36.20
C THR A 257 -18.41 68.58 -36.47
N PRO A 258 -17.16 69.01 -36.17
CA PRO A 258 -16.21 68.74 -35.08
C PRO A 258 -15.66 70.04 -34.43
N VAL A 259 -15.37 70.05 -33.12
CA VAL A 259 -14.47 71.06 -32.52
C VAL A 259 -13.52 70.36 -31.56
N ILE A 260 -12.24 70.58 -31.83
CA ILE A 260 -11.08 70.07 -31.12
C ILE A 260 -11.06 70.70 -29.72
N ASN A 261 -11.13 69.88 -28.68
CA ASN A 261 -10.57 70.22 -27.37
C ASN A 261 -9.44 69.24 -27.11
N GLU A 262 -8.21 69.73 -27.26
CA GLU A 262 -7.01 69.13 -26.70
C GLU A 262 -7.23 68.99 -25.19
N ILE A 263 -7.40 67.74 -24.73
CA ILE A 263 -7.09 67.38 -23.36
C ILE A 263 -5.78 66.60 -23.46
N GLU A 264 -4.70 67.25 -23.02
CA GLU A 264 -3.42 66.63 -22.75
C GLU A 264 -3.63 65.46 -21.78
N ILE A 265 -3.62 64.23 -22.31
CA ILE A 265 -3.56 63.02 -21.47
C ILE A 265 -2.09 62.79 -21.15
N GLN A 266 -1.72 63.06 -19.90
CA GLN A 266 -0.45 62.69 -19.28
C GLN A 266 -0.13 61.21 -19.60
N PRO A 267 1.10 60.86 -20.02
CA PRO A 267 1.44 59.50 -20.42
C PRO A 267 1.43 58.60 -19.18
N ASN A 268 0.44 57.72 -19.11
CA ASN A 268 0.28 56.77 -18.01
C ASN A 268 1.30 55.63 -18.23
N GLY A 269 2.56 55.84 -17.81
CA GLY A 269 3.70 54.96 -18.11
C GLY A 269 3.55 53.49 -17.68
N GLN A 270 2.53 53.18 -16.88
CA GLN A 270 2.19 51.80 -16.49
C GLN A 270 1.52 51.00 -17.63
N MET A 271 0.81 51.67 -18.55
CA MET A 271 0.19 51.03 -19.71
C MET A 271 1.22 50.72 -20.81
N ASP A 272 2.20 51.61 -21.01
CA ASP A 272 3.28 51.41 -21.98
C ASP A 272 4.20 50.25 -21.59
N VAL A 273 4.50 50.07 -20.29
CA VAL A 273 5.26 48.91 -19.80
C VAL A 273 4.51 47.61 -20.05
N LEU A 274 3.19 47.59 -19.84
CA LEU A 274 2.35 46.41 -20.07
C LEU A 274 2.28 46.06 -21.57
N ILE A 275 2.12 47.07 -22.44
CA ILE A 275 2.10 46.90 -23.89
C ILE A 275 3.44 46.38 -24.39
N ASN A 276 4.56 46.94 -23.90
CA ASN A 276 5.90 46.48 -24.26
C ASN A 276 6.14 45.03 -23.83
N LEU A 277 5.74 44.63 -22.62
CA LEU A 277 5.87 43.24 -22.16
C LEU A 277 5.03 42.28 -23.00
N PHE A 278 3.83 42.69 -23.40
CA PHE A 278 2.96 41.87 -24.25
C PHE A 278 3.53 41.74 -25.68
N GLN A 279 4.11 42.81 -26.21
CA GLN A 279 4.80 42.80 -27.51
C GLN A 279 6.06 41.91 -27.47
N GLU A 280 6.80 41.93 -26.37
CA GLU A 280 7.98 41.09 -26.17
C GLU A 280 7.61 39.60 -26.08
N GLN A 281 6.55 39.26 -25.33
CA GLN A 281 6.01 37.89 -25.32
C GLN A 281 5.50 37.42 -26.69
N LEU A 282 4.88 38.31 -27.48
CA LEU A 282 4.45 37.97 -28.84
C LEU A 282 5.64 37.74 -29.77
N LYS A 283 6.76 38.44 -29.55
CA LYS A 283 8.01 38.25 -30.28
C LYS A 283 8.66 36.90 -29.92
N GLU A 284 8.77 36.57 -28.64
CA GLU A 284 9.27 35.27 -28.18
C GLU A 284 8.43 34.11 -28.73
N ASN A 285 7.10 34.25 -28.75
CA ASN A 285 6.20 33.24 -29.31
C ASN A 285 6.37 33.05 -30.82
N LYS A 286 6.72 34.11 -31.57
CA LYS A 286 7.06 34.00 -33.00
C LYS A 286 8.38 33.25 -33.19
N GLU A 287 9.40 33.57 -32.40
CA GLU A 287 10.71 32.89 -32.44
C GLU A 287 10.57 31.40 -32.07
N LEU A 288 9.74 31.08 -31.08
CA LEU A 288 9.44 29.69 -30.69
C LEU A 288 8.76 28.91 -31.84
N LYS A 289 7.83 29.57 -32.55
CA LYS A 289 7.16 28.98 -33.72
C LYS A 289 8.14 28.70 -34.86
N GLU A 290 9.09 29.62 -35.11
CA GLU A 290 10.12 29.42 -36.13
C GLU A 290 11.06 28.26 -35.77
N LEU A 291 11.49 28.14 -34.51
CA LEU A 291 12.29 27.01 -34.03
C LEU A 291 11.57 25.66 -34.21
N ILE A 292 10.27 25.60 -33.94
CA ILE A 292 9.46 24.38 -34.14
C ILE A 292 9.38 24.03 -35.64
N ILE A 293 9.16 25.01 -36.51
CA ILE A 293 9.11 24.79 -37.96
C ILE A 293 10.48 24.33 -38.47
N GLU A 294 11.58 24.91 -37.99
CA GLU A 294 12.93 24.50 -38.37
C GLU A 294 13.26 23.08 -37.90
N GLN A 295 12.83 22.70 -36.69
CA GLN A 295 12.94 21.33 -36.19
C GLN A 295 12.15 20.34 -37.05
N GLN A 296 10.91 20.68 -37.43
CA GLN A 296 10.09 19.86 -38.32
C GLN A 296 10.70 19.73 -39.72
N LYS A 297 11.31 20.80 -40.23
CA LYS A 297 12.00 20.80 -41.52
C LYS A 297 13.24 19.90 -41.50
N LYS A 298 14.07 19.95 -40.44
CA LYS A 298 15.20 19.03 -40.23
C LYS A 298 14.76 17.56 -40.13
N ILE A 299 13.61 17.29 -39.51
CA ILE A 299 13.01 15.94 -39.46
C ILE A 299 12.57 15.46 -40.85
N LEU A 300 12.04 16.37 -41.68
CA LEU A 300 11.64 16.08 -43.06
C LEU A 300 12.83 15.87 -44.00
N GLU A 301 13.89 16.65 -43.84
CA GLU A 301 15.14 16.54 -44.63
C GLU A 301 15.90 15.23 -44.33
N MET A 302 15.76 14.68 -43.12
CA MET A 302 16.22 13.32 -42.79
C MET A 302 15.35 12.19 -43.37
N GLY A 303 14.17 12.52 -43.91
CA GLY A 303 13.15 11.55 -44.36
C GLY A 303 13.15 11.24 -45.85
N VAL A 304 14.05 11.83 -46.66
CA VAL A 304 14.06 11.63 -48.11
C VAL A 304 15.31 10.87 -48.52
N GLY A 305 15.21 9.54 -48.56
CA GLY A 305 16.19 8.72 -49.29
C GLY A 305 16.54 7.37 -48.67
N THR A 306 15.57 6.51 -48.31
CA THR A 306 15.76 5.05 -48.41
C THR A 306 14.40 4.37 -48.44
N THR A 307 14.06 3.69 -49.54
CA THR A 307 12.95 2.74 -49.62
C THR A 307 13.22 1.56 -48.69
N ASN A 308 12.72 1.64 -47.45
CA ASN A 308 12.63 0.47 -46.59
C ASN A 308 11.29 -0.23 -46.86
N ILE A 309 11.40 -1.43 -47.42
CA ILE A 309 10.37 -2.46 -47.39
C ILE A 309 9.83 -2.53 -45.95
N ILE A 310 8.54 -2.27 -45.76
CA ILE A 310 7.87 -2.48 -44.47
C ILE A 310 7.70 -3.99 -44.30
N ASN A 311 8.75 -4.66 -43.84
CA ASN A 311 8.55 -5.86 -43.04
C ASN A 311 7.99 -5.38 -41.71
N THR A 312 6.69 -5.56 -41.51
CA THR A 312 6.05 -5.41 -40.20
C THR A 312 6.54 -6.55 -39.30
N GLN A 313 7.78 -6.45 -38.81
CA GLN A 313 8.18 -7.13 -37.60
C GLN A 313 7.63 -6.32 -36.43
N ASN A 314 6.71 -6.92 -35.67
CA ASN A 314 6.31 -6.44 -34.35
C ASN A 314 7.53 -6.47 -33.42
N ASN A 315 8.36 -5.42 -33.46
CA ASN A 315 9.39 -5.20 -32.46
C ASN A 315 8.75 -4.46 -31.29
N ASN A 316 8.14 -5.20 -30.37
CA ASN A 316 7.88 -4.72 -29.02
C ASN A 316 9.23 -4.45 -28.33
N LYS A 317 9.88 -3.34 -28.69
CA LYS A 317 11.18 -2.95 -28.13
C LYS A 317 10.97 -2.60 -26.66
N PHE A 318 11.58 -3.38 -25.78
CA PHE A 318 11.57 -3.15 -24.34
C PHE A 318 11.86 -1.68 -24.00
N ASN A 319 10.93 -1.04 -23.30
CA ASN A 319 11.07 0.32 -22.83
C ASN A 319 11.39 0.31 -21.33
N LEU A 320 12.65 0.62 -20.99
CA LEU A 320 13.12 0.65 -19.62
C LEU A 320 12.35 1.63 -18.74
N ASN A 321 11.98 2.80 -19.26
CA ASN A 321 11.27 3.80 -18.46
C ASN A 321 9.86 3.33 -18.11
N VAL A 322 9.20 2.58 -19.01
CA VAL A 322 7.91 1.95 -18.73
C VAL A 322 8.07 0.87 -17.67
N PHE A 323 9.08 0.00 -17.80
CA PHE A 323 9.37 -1.03 -16.79
C PHE A 323 9.61 -0.43 -15.40
N LEU A 324 10.48 0.60 -15.29
CA LEU A 324 10.81 1.19 -13.99
C LEU A 324 9.61 1.93 -13.38
N ASN A 325 8.89 2.75 -14.16
CA ASN A 325 7.86 3.64 -13.63
C ASN A 325 6.46 2.99 -13.53
N GLU A 326 6.18 1.96 -14.33
CA GLU A 326 4.90 1.23 -14.29
C GLU A 326 5.04 -0.10 -13.57
N THR A 327 5.94 -0.99 -14.04
CA THR A 327 6.12 -2.33 -13.44
C THR A 327 6.74 -2.26 -12.05
N CYS A 328 7.78 -1.44 -11.87
CA CYS A 328 8.48 -1.28 -10.59
C CYS A 328 8.05 -0.03 -9.80
N LYS A 329 6.84 0.48 -10.07
CA LYS A 329 6.28 1.67 -9.42
C LYS A 329 6.31 1.59 -7.90
N ASP A 330 6.05 0.41 -7.35
CA ASP A 330 5.98 0.17 -5.90
C ASP A 330 7.27 -0.46 -5.34
N ALA A 331 8.39 -0.36 -6.07
CA ALA A 331 9.69 -0.77 -5.56
C ALA A 331 10.09 0.01 -4.30
N LEU A 332 10.85 -0.66 -3.43
CA LEU A 332 11.40 -0.04 -2.23
C LEU A 332 12.42 1.04 -2.59
N ASN A 333 12.66 1.98 -1.68
CA ASN A 333 13.84 2.83 -1.76
C ASN A 333 15.09 2.04 -1.33
N LEU A 334 16.25 2.43 -1.83
CA LEU A 334 17.53 1.80 -1.48
C LEU A 334 17.75 1.76 0.04
N SER A 335 17.47 2.86 0.74
CA SER A 335 17.62 2.93 2.20
C SER A 335 16.69 1.96 2.93
N ASP A 336 15.42 1.88 2.52
CA ASP A 336 14.44 0.98 3.12
C ASP A 336 14.84 -0.49 2.91
N PHE A 337 15.31 -0.81 1.70
CA PHE A 337 15.85 -2.12 1.39
C PHE A 337 17.07 -2.44 2.26
N LEU A 338 18.04 -1.54 2.35
CA LEU A 338 19.23 -1.75 3.16
C LEU A 338 18.87 -1.94 4.64
N GLU A 339 17.90 -1.19 5.18
CA GLU A 339 17.38 -1.41 6.52
C GLU A 339 16.74 -2.79 6.67
N SER A 340 15.99 -3.23 5.66
CA SER A 340 15.29 -4.53 5.62
C SER A 340 16.23 -5.75 5.62
N LEU A 341 17.49 -5.58 5.18
CA LEU A 341 18.46 -6.66 5.15
C LEU A 341 18.78 -7.16 6.58
N ILE A 342 18.40 -8.40 6.85
CA ILE A 342 18.72 -9.15 8.06
C ILE A 342 19.94 -10.01 7.75
N LEU A 343 21.04 -9.75 8.44
CA LEU A 343 22.26 -10.56 8.37
C LEU A 343 22.18 -11.69 9.39
N THR A 344 22.47 -12.91 8.95
CA THR A 344 22.50 -14.10 9.80
C THR A 344 23.94 -14.51 10.12
N LEU A 345 24.13 -15.34 11.15
CA LEU A 345 25.45 -15.92 11.45
C LEU A 345 25.99 -16.74 10.27
N THR A 346 25.11 -17.42 9.53
CA THR A 346 25.47 -18.14 8.31
C THR A 346 26.00 -17.21 7.23
N ASP A 347 25.41 -16.01 7.08
CA ASP A 347 25.93 -15.01 6.14
C ASP A 347 27.35 -14.54 6.53
N PHE A 348 27.65 -14.48 7.83
CA PHE A 348 29.00 -14.19 8.33
C PHE A 348 29.98 -15.36 8.09
N GLU A 349 29.56 -16.61 8.35
CA GLU A 349 30.39 -17.80 8.09
C GLU A 349 30.72 -17.97 6.60
N ASN A 350 29.82 -17.54 5.72
CA ASN A 350 30.02 -17.58 4.27
C ASN A 350 31.18 -16.68 3.79
N PHE A 351 31.64 -15.70 4.57
CA PHE A 351 32.86 -14.95 4.24
C PHE A 351 34.10 -15.83 4.24
N GLY A 352 34.09 -16.94 4.99
CA GLY A 352 35.14 -17.94 5.00
C GLY A 352 35.51 -18.46 3.60
N PRO A 353 34.57 -19.16 2.93
CA PRO A 353 34.79 -19.68 1.58
C PRO A 353 34.67 -18.62 0.47
N LEU A 354 33.82 -17.59 0.62
CA LEU A 354 33.54 -16.63 -0.47
C LEU A 354 34.47 -15.41 -0.47
N GLY A 355 35.15 -15.15 0.65
CA GLY A 355 35.91 -13.92 0.87
C GLY A 355 35.02 -12.67 0.93
N TYR A 356 35.66 -11.51 1.08
CA TYR A 356 34.99 -10.23 1.26
C TYR A 356 34.05 -9.88 0.09
N CYS A 357 34.55 -9.93 -1.15
CA CYS A 357 33.74 -9.58 -2.32
C CYS A 357 32.54 -10.53 -2.50
N GLY A 358 32.76 -11.83 -2.30
CA GLY A 358 31.71 -12.84 -2.47
C GLY A 358 30.68 -12.78 -1.34
N GLY A 359 31.11 -12.58 -0.10
CA GLY A 359 30.23 -12.46 1.06
C GLY A 359 29.27 -11.28 0.94
N ILE A 360 29.78 -10.08 0.63
CA ILE A 360 28.93 -8.90 0.43
C ILE A 360 28.00 -9.06 -0.77
N SER A 361 28.51 -9.58 -1.89
CA SER A 361 27.68 -9.82 -3.08
C SER A 361 26.54 -10.78 -2.77
N ASN A 362 26.83 -11.87 -2.06
CA ASN A 362 25.84 -12.88 -1.68
C ASN A 362 24.74 -12.28 -0.79
N ILE A 363 25.09 -11.42 0.17
CA ILE A 363 24.10 -10.74 1.03
C ILE A 363 23.16 -9.87 0.18
N LEU A 364 23.71 -9.06 -0.74
CA LEU A 364 22.93 -8.19 -1.62
C LEU A 364 22.02 -9.02 -2.54
N ILE A 365 22.57 -10.03 -3.20
CA ILE A 365 21.86 -10.89 -4.14
C ILE A 365 20.74 -11.65 -3.43
N LYS A 366 21.02 -12.27 -2.28
CA LYS A 366 20.01 -12.95 -1.45
C LYS A 366 18.89 -11.99 -1.05
N GLY A 367 19.24 -10.79 -0.61
CA GLY A 367 18.26 -9.76 -0.25
C GLY A 367 17.37 -9.35 -1.42
N LEU A 368 17.95 -9.15 -2.61
CA LEU A 368 17.22 -8.78 -3.82
C LEU A 368 16.37 -9.93 -4.35
N ASN A 369 16.85 -11.17 -4.25
CA ASN A 369 16.13 -12.37 -4.68
C ASN A 369 14.93 -12.71 -3.78
N ASN A 370 14.96 -12.31 -2.51
CA ASN A 370 13.80 -12.40 -1.62
C ASN A 370 12.68 -11.42 -1.98
N LEU A 371 12.93 -10.48 -2.90
CA LEU A 371 11.94 -9.53 -3.40
C LEU A 371 11.50 -9.91 -4.82
N ASP A 372 10.20 -9.77 -5.07
CA ASP A 372 9.66 -9.79 -6.43
C ASP A 372 10.34 -8.72 -7.28
N ILE A 373 10.52 -8.99 -8.57
CA ILE A 373 11.22 -8.09 -9.49
C ILE A 373 10.64 -6.67 -9.48
N SER A 374 9.32 -6.53 -9.36
CA SER A 374 8.61 -5.24 -9.27
C SER A 374 8.91 -4.46 -7.99
N LYS A 375 9.44 -5.13 -6.96
CA LYS A 375 9.71 -4.55 -5.64
C LYS A 375 11.19 -4.24 -5.42
N ARG A 376 12.07 -4.69 -6.33
CA ARG A 376 13.52 -4.52 -6.21
C ARG A 376 13.90 -3.04 -6.38
N PRO A 377 14.73 -2.48 -5.49
CA PRO A 377 15.18 -1.09 -5.57
C PRO A 377 16.28 -0.85 -6.59
N ILE A 378 16.92 -1.90 -7.12
CA ILE A 378 18.10 -1.82 -7.98
C ILE A 378 17.89 -2.71 -9.21
N HIS A 379 18.11 -2.16 -10.40
CA HIS A 379 18.06 -2.88 -11.67
C HIS A 379 19.23 -2.54 -12.58
N CYS A 380 19.71 -3.49 -13.37
CA CYS A 380 20.73 -3.26 -14.40
C CYS A 380 20.11 -3.32 -15.79
N SER A 381 20.29 -2.27 -16.60
CA SER A 381 19.74 -2.21 -17.98
C SER A 381 20.75 -2.64 -19.06
N ASP A 382 22.04 -2.54 -18.77
CA ASP A 382 23.13 -2.91 -19.67
C ASP A 382 24.33 -3.41 -18.85
N LEU A 383 24.57 -4.72 -18.88
CA LEU A 383 25.67 -5.36 -18.18
C LEU A 383 27.05 -5.00 -18.76
N LYS A 384 27.16 -4.73 -20.07
CA LYS A 384 28.45 -4.37 -20.69
C LYS A 384 28.94 -3.01 -20.20
N ARG A 385 28.00 -2.06 -20.09
CA ARG A 385 28.24 -0.70 -19.60
C ARG A 385 27.99 -0.54 -18.09
N GLU A 386 27.58 -1.62 -17.42
CA GLU A 386 27.22 -1.66 -16.00
C GLU A 386 26.26 -0.52 -15.60
N VAL A 387 25.25 -0.28 -16.44
CA VAL A 387 24.26 0.78 -16.20
C VAL A 387 23.27 0.30 -15.16
N ILE A 388 23.34 0.89 -13.98
CA ILE A 388 22.52 0.56 -12.81
C ILE A 388 21.54 1.70 -12.53
N HIS A 389 20.29 1.33 -12.30
CA HIS A 389 19.20 2.21 -11.89
C HIS A 389 18.80 1.87 -10.47
N ILE A 390 18.65 2.89 -9.64
CA ILE A 390 18.37 2.77 -8.22
C ILE A 390 17.20 3.67 -7.88
N LYS A 391 16.26 3.13 -7.11
CA LYS A 391 15.16 3.90 -6.57
C LYS A 391 15.53 4.52 -5.23
N ASN A 392 15.39 5.83 -5.11
CA ASN A 392 15.60 6.56 -3.87
C ASN A 392 14.66 7.76 -3.82
N ASN A 393 14.16 8.12 -2.63
CA ASN A 393 13.15 9.17 -2.47
C ASN A 393 11.93 9.01 -3.41
N ASP A 394 11.50 7.76 -3.62
CA ASP A 394 10.41 7.34 -4.50
C ASP A 394 10.60 7.62 -6.00
N THR A 395 11.82 8.01 -6.41
CA THR A 395 12.18 8.29 -7.80
C THR A 395 13.33 7.41 -8.28
N TRP A 396 13.32 7.06 -9.57
CA TRP A 396 14.38 6.29 -10.21
C TRP A 396 15.53 7.20 -10.65
N HIS A 397 16.75 6.82 -10.28
CA HIS A 397 17.97 7.52 -10.67
C HIS A 397 18.97 6.53 -11.26
N LYS A 398 19.69 6.97 -12.28
CA LYS A 398 20.87 6.26 -12.77
C LYS A 398 22.01 6.50 -11.78
N ASP A 399 22.72 5.44 -11.38
CA ASP A 399 23.84 5.54 -10.44
C ASP A 399 25.12 5.94 -11.20
N ASP A 400 25.19 7.20 -11.56
CA ASP A 400 26.39 7.77 -12.19
C ASP A 400 27.58 7.67 -11.21
N ASP A 401 28.71 7.17 -11.72
CA ASP A 401 29.92 6.82 -10.96
C ASP A 401 29.77 5.76 -9.87
N LYS A 402 28.64 5.02 -9.85
CA LYS A 402 28.37 3.90 -8.93
C LYS A 402 28.40 4.29 -7.44
N GLN A 403 28.23 5.57 -7.12
CA GLN A 403 28.38 6.08 -5.76
C GLN A 403 27.32 5.52 -4.81
N GLN A 404 26.09 5.34 -5.28
CA GLN A 404 25.00 4.82 -4.46
C GLN A 404 25.19 3.33 -4.18
N MET A 405 25.67 2.55 -5.15
CA MET A 405 26.07 1.16 -4.93
C MET A 405 27.22 1.05 -3.93
N ILE A 406 28.24 1.92 -4.01
CA ILE A 406 29.34 1.94 -3.03
C ILE A 406 28.80 2.27 -1.63
N LYS A 407 27.87 3.22 -1.49
CA LYS A 407 27.20 3.51 -0.22
C LYS A 407 26.43 2.31 0.32
N ALA A 408 25.72 1.59 -0.55
CA ALA A 408 25.01 0.36 -0.18
C ALA A 408 25.95 -0.72 0.35
N ILE A 409 27.09 -0.93 -0.32
CA ILE A 409 28.14 -1.87 0.12
C ILE A 409 28.66 -1.49 1.51
N LYS A 410 29.03 -0.22 1.71
CA LYS A 410 29.51 0.28 3.01
C LYS A 410 28.48 0.15 4.14
N ALA A 411 27.20 0.33 3.83
CA ALA A 411 26.13 0.13 4.79
C ALA A 411 26.06 -1.33 5.26
N ILE A 412 26.28 -2.29 4.35
CA ILE A 412 26.32 -3.72 4.67
C ILE A 412 27.57 -4.06 5.46
N GLU A 413 28.74 -3.52 5.10
CA GLU A 413 29.97 -3.68 5.88
C GLU A 413 29.76 -3.28 7.35
N HIS A 414 29.20 -2.09 7.56
CA HIS A 414 28.94 -1.59 8.91
C HIS A 414 27.95 -2.48 9.68
N LYS A 415 26.94 -3.04 9.00
CA LYS A 415 26.06 -4.04 9.61
C LYS A 415 26.78 -5.37 9.89
N ASN A 416 27.73 -5.78 9.04
CA ASN A 416 28.50 -7.01 9.18
C ASN A 416 29.45 -6.98 10.39
N VAL A 417 30.01 -5.81 10.71
CA VAL A 417 30.84 -5.64 11.93
C VAL A 417 30.09 -6.08 13.20
N LYS A 418 28.77 -5.86 13.27
CA LYS A 418 27.96 -6.31 14.40
C LYS A 418 27.88 -7.84 14.48
N GLN A 419 27.91 -8.54 13.35
CA GLN A 419 27.86 -10.01 13.30
C GLN A 419 29.11 -10.64 13.91
N MET A 420 30.28 -10.01 13.78
CA MET A 420 31.52 -10.46 14.42
C MET A 420 31.32 -10.63 15.93
N SER A 421 30.70 -9.63 16.58
CA SER A 421 30.42 -9.67 18.02
C SER A 421 29.38 -10.73 18.42
N LEU A 422 28.39 -11.00 17.55
CA LEU A 422 27.38 -12.01 17.78
C LEU A 422 27.94 -13.42 17.63
N TRP A 423 28.78 -13.64 16.61
CA TRP A 423 29.46 -14.91 16.39
C TRP A 423 30.39 -15.23 17.57
N ALA A 424 31.14 -14.25 18.07
CA ALA A 424 31.99 -14.38 19.26
C ALA A 424 31.21 -14.79 20.53
N LYS A 425 29.99 -14.27 20.71
CA LYS A 425 29.10 -14.66 21.81
C LYS A 425 28.55 -16.06 21.66
N ALA A 426 28.21 -16.47 20.42
CA ALA A 426 27.68 -17.79 20.13
C ALA A 426 28.76 -18.89 20.21
N ASN A 427 30.03 -18.54 20.02
CA ASN A 427 31.15 -19.48 19.97
C ASN A 427 32.26 -19.15 21.00
N PRO A 428 32.00 -19.10 22.31
CA PRO A 428 32.94 -18.60 23.33
C PRO A 428 34.30 -19.31 23.36
N GLU A 429 34.37 -20.55 22.85
CA GLU A 429 35.58 -21.34 22.64
C GLU A 429 36.62 -20.67 21.73
N TYR A 430 36.23 -19.67 20.93
CA TYR A 430 37.16 -18.91 20.10
C TYR A 430 38.24 -18.18 20.92
N LYS A 431 38.00 -17.96 22.22
CA LYS A 431 38.96 -17.32 23.13
C LYS A 431 40.12 -18.24 23.51
N ASP A 432 39.97 -19.54 23.35
CA ASP A 432 41.05 -20.49 23.60
C ASP A 432 41.97 -20.51 22.36
N PRO A 433 43.23 -20.06 22.47
CA PRO A 433 44.17 -20.02 21.35
C PRO A 433 44.43 -21.38 20.70
N ASN A 434 44.22 -22.48 21.43
CA ASN A 434 44.46 -23.84 20.93
C ASN A 434 43.23 -24.49 20.30
N HIS A 435 42.07 -23.82 20.34
CA HIS A 435 40.83 -24.34 19.79
C HIS A 435 40.67 -23.94 18.32
N LYS A 436 40.23 -24.87 17.47
CA LYS A 436 40.05 -24.64 16.01
C LYS A 436 39.14 -23.46 15.67
N LYS A 437 38.25 -23.08 16.59
CA LYS A 437 37.36 -21.91 16.43
C LYS A 437 38.09 -20.57 16.55
N SER A 438 39.22 -20.50 17.24
CA SER A 438 40.07 -19.31 17.29
C SER A 438 40.65 -18.99 15.91
N ASP A 439 41.23 -20.00 15.26
CA ASP A 439 41.76 -19.88 13.89
C ASP A 439 40.66 -19.52 12.89
N LEU A 440 39.51 -20.19 13.01
CA LEU A 440 38.35 -19.92 12.17
C LEU A 440 37.86 -18.47 12.35
N TYR A 441 37.76 -17.98 13.57
CA TYR A 441 37.31 -16.62 13.85
C TYR A 441 38.26 -15.57 13.27
N THR A 442 39.57 -15.77 13.45
CA THR A 442 40.59 -14.88 12.87
C THR A 442 40.48 -14.83 11.35
N LYS A 443 40.34 -16.00 10.71
CA LYS A 443 40.15 -16.10 9.27
C LYS A 443 38.86 -15.43 8.80
N LEU A 444 37.75 -15.62 9.52
CA LEU A 444 36.47 -14.99 9.20
C LEU A 444 36.53 -13.47 9.30
N ILE A 445 37.20 -12.92 10.33
CA ILE A 445 37.40 -11.47 10.44
C ILE A 445 38.23 -10.96 9.27
N ASP A 446 39.39 -11.57 9.02
CA ASP A 446 40.30 -11.17 7.95
C ASP A 446 39.59 -11.14 6.58
N GLN A 447 38.82 -12.20 6.29
CA GLN A 447 38.07 -12.30 5.05
C GLN A 447 36.79 -11.46 5.02
N SER A 448 36.34 -10.91 6.15
CA SER A 448 35.17 -10.03 6.23
C SER A 448 35.51 -8.54 6.17
N LEU A 449 36.77 -8.19 6.39
CA LEU A 449 37.23 -6.80 6.36
C LEU A 449 37.57 -6.38 4.94
N GLY A 450 37.22 -5.14 4.60
CA GLY A 450 37.60 -4.51 3.35
C GLY A 450 39.07 -4.04 3.36
N GLU A 451 39.59 -3.74 2.18
CA GLU A 451 40.93 -3.19 2.01
C GLU A 451 41.01 -1.76 2.57
N THR A 452 42.12 -1.44 3.24
CA THR A 452 42.39 -0.08 3.76
C THR A 452 42.89 0.86 2.69
N ASP A 453 43.55 0.33 1.66
CA ASP A 453 44.01 1.10 0.50
C ASP A 453 42.84 1.50 -0.41
N LYS A 454 42.76 2.79 -0.77
CA LYS A 454 41.64 3.34 -1.54
C LYS A 454 41.52 2.72 -2.94
N GLU A 455 42.64 2.44 -3.61
CA GLU A 455 42.63 1.91 -4.97
C GLU A 455 42.20 0.43 -4.98
N LYS A 456 42.73 -0.36 -4.03
CA LYS A 456 42.33 -1.76 -3.84
C LYS A 456 40.87 -1.88 -3.39
N ALA A 457 40.43 -1.02 -2.47
CA ALA A 457 39.04 -0.96 -2.05
C ALA A 457 38.10 -0.67 -3.24
N GLN A 458 38.47 0.30 -4.09
CA GLN A 458 37.69 0.60 -5.29
C GLN A 458 37.61 -0.58 -6.26
N LYS A 459 38.70 -1.34 -6.44
CA LYS A 459 38.69 -2.58 -7.24
C LYS A 459 37.74 -3.62 -6.66
N ASN A 460 37.69 -3.77 -5.34
CA ASN A 460 36.75 -4.68 -4.69
C ASN A 460 35.29 -4.23 -4.83
N TYR A 461 35.00 -2.94 -4.66
CA TYR A 461 33.66 -2.40 -4.91
C TYR A 461 33.21 -2.67 -6.34
N ASN A 462 34.06 -2.42 -7.33
CA ASN A 462 33.75 -2.69 -8.73
C ASN A 462 33.45 -4.18 -8.99
N LYS A 463 34.20 -5.10 -8.36
CA LYS A 463 33.93 -6.55 -8.45
C LYS A 463 32.57 -6.91 -7.87
N ILE A 464 32.22 -6.38 -6.70
CA ILE A 464 30.93 -6.61 -6.05
C ILE A 464 29.79 -6.09 -6.93
N ILE A 465 29.92 -4.85 -7.43
CA ILE A 465 28.92 -4.22 -8.28
C ILE A 465 28.68 -5.03 -9.55
N ARG A 466 29.75 -5.52 -10.18
CA ARG A 466 29.64 -6.37 -11.37
C ARG A 466 28.98 -7.72 -11.07
N ALA A 467 29.25 -8.31 -9.91
CA ALA A 467 28.60 -9.56 -9.50
C ALA A 467 27.10 -9.36 -9.28
N VAL A 468 26.71 -8.30 -8.56
CA VAL A 468 25.30 -7.97 -8.35
C VAL A 468 24.62 -7.63 -9.68
N ALA A 469 25.24 -6.82 -10.54
CA ALA A 469 24.68 -6.39 -11.83
C ALA A 469 24.28 -7.55 -12.74
N LYS A 470 25.00 -8.68 -12.70
CA LYS A 470 24.66 -9.89 -13.46
C LYS A 470 23.32 -10.49 -13.04
N GLU A 471 23.03 -10.50 -11.74
CA GLU A 471 21.83 -11.10 -11.17
C GLU A 471 20.59 -10.20 -11.28
N ILE A 472 20.79 -8.88 -11.43
CA ILE A 472 19.71 -7.88 -11.53
C ILE A 472 19.53 -7.34 -12.94
N LEU A 473 20.09 -8.02 -13.95
CA LEU A 473 19.93 -7.65 -15.34
C LEU A 473 18.45 -7.76 -15.72
N VAL A 474 17.92 -6.69 -16.31
CA VAL A 474 16.54 -6.68 -16.78
C VAL A 474 16.44 -7.46 -18.08
N ASP A 475 15.57 -8.48 -18.09
CA ASP A 475 15.21 -9.23 -19.28
C ASP A 475 14.47 -8.31 -20.27
N LYS A 476 14.96 -8.27 -21.51
CA LYS A 476 14.49 -7.38 -22.57
C LYS A 476 13.54 -8.08 -23.52
#